data_AF-A0A7J2R077-F1
#
_entry.id   AF-A0A7J2R077-F1
#
_cell.length_a   1.000
_cell.length_b   1.000
_cell.length_c   1.000
_cell.angle_alpha   90.00
_cell.angle_beta   90.00
_cell.angle_gamma   90.00
#
_symmetry.space_group_name_H-M   'P 1'
#
loop_
_entity.id
_entity.type
_entity.pdbx_description
1 polymer ?
#
loop_
_entity_poly.entity_id
_entity_poly.type
_entity_poly.pdbx_seq_one_letter_code
_entity_poly.pdbx_strand_id
1 'polypeptide(L)'
;MRKIMLLIIALGFLTTARAQVPILDDYVTYRIIEESSVSIFSIGEYFTVCSGVICGVNETKTFILTAKHCIQPAEEMYVNEKKADIIITSANDDLALLIIKGRINNKKET
;
A
#
# COMPACT_ATOMS: atom_id res chain seq x y z
N MET A 1 25.73 -33.46 40.51
CA MET A 1 25.42 -33.55 39.07
C MET A 1 24.02 -33.02 38.71
N ARG A 2 22.92 -33.47 39.35
CA ARG A 2 21.55 -32.96 39.09
C ARG A 2 21.38 -31.42 39.20
N LYS A 3 22.02 -30.77 40.18
CA LYS A 3 21.92 -29.31 40.38
C LYS A 3 22.58 -28.49 39.26
N ILE A 4 23.66 -29.01 38.66
CA ILE A 4 24.39 -28.36 37.56
C ILE A 4 23.59 -28.49 36.25
N MET A 5 22.95 -29.65 36.05
CA MET A 5 22.08 -29.89 34.89
C MET A 5 20.87 -28.95 34.86
N LEU A 6 20.24 -28.68 36.01
CA LEU A 6 19.14 -27.71 36.12
C LEU A 6 19.59 -26.28 35.83
N LEU A 7 20.81 -25.91 36.22
CA LEU A 7 21.37 -24.58 35.94
C LEU A 7 21.59 -24.37 34.43
N ILE A 8 22.09 -25.40 33.73
CA ILE A 8 22.33 -25.36 32.28
C ILE A 8 21.00 -25.26 31.51
N ILE A 9 19.96 -25.98 31.95
CA ILE A 9 18.62 -25.89 31.37
C ILE A 9 18.02 -24.49 31.60
N ALA A 10 18.17 -23.92 32.79
CA ALA A 10 17.69 -22.56 33.09
C ALA A 10 18.43 -21.48 32.29
N LEU A 11 19.76 -21.62 32.12
CA LEU A 11 20.56 -20.75 31.26
C LEU A 11 20.14 -20.85 29.80
N GLY A 12 19.88 -22.06 29.28
CA GLY A 12 19.38 -22.28 27.92
C GLY A 12 17.99 -21.66 27.67
N PHE A 13 17.12 -21.67 28.68
CA PHE A 13 15.81 -21.01 28.60
C PHE A 13 15.94 -19.48 28.58
N LEU A 14 16.86 -18.90 29.37
CA LEU A 14 17.07 -17.46 29.42
C LEU A 14 17.75 -16.90 28.16
N THR A 15 18.59 -17.69 27.49
CA THR A 15 19.28 -17.26 26.25
C THR A 15 18.44 -17.43 25.00
N THR A 16 17.52 -18.40 24.96
CA THR A 16 16.61 -18.61 23.81
C THR A 16 15.41 -17.64 23.83
N ALA A 17 14.99 -17.18 25.01
CA ALA A 17 13.96 -16.13 25.13
C ALA A 17 14.41 -14.75 24.60
N ARG A 18 15.72 -14.53 24.43
CA ARG A 18 16.28 -13.25 23.95
C ARG A 18 16.54 -13.19 22.46
N ALA A 19 16.37 -14.29 21.74
CA ALA A 19 16.44 -14.33 20.28
C ALA A 19 15.02 -14.33 19.67
N GLN A 20 14.13 -13.47 20.18
CA GLN A 20 13.02 -13.01 19.37
C GLN A 20 13.61 -12.08 18.32
N VAL A 21 13.98 -12.67 17.17
CA VAL A 21 14.04 -11.93 15.90
C VAL A 21 12.76 -11.10 15.84
N PRO A 22 12.81 -9.78 15.58
CA PRO A 22 11.59 -9.01 15.50
C PRO A 22 10.81 -9.58 14.34
N ILE A 23 9.76 -10.35 14.64
CA ILE A 23 8.62 -10.47 13.75
C ILE A 23 8.05 -9.05 13.79
N LEU A 24 8.61 -8.18 12.95
CA LEU A 24 7.97 -6.93 12.59
C LEU A 24 6.53 -7.32 12.27
N ASP A 25 5.56 -6.62 12.87
CA ASP A 25 4.15 -6.98 12.80
C ASP A 25 3.67 -6.92 11.34
N ASP A 26 3.92 -8.00 10.61
CA ASP A 26 3.71 -8.15 9.17
C ASP A 26 2.26 -7.81 8.84
N TYR A 27 1.35 -8.18 9.74
CA TYR A 27 -0.07 -7.91 9.60
C TYR A 27 -0.39 -6.41 9.57
N VAL A 28 0.18 -5.62 10.48
CA VAL A 28 -0.03 -4.16 10.50
C VAL A 28 0.55 -3.52 9.23
N THR A 29 1.73 -3.97 8.80
CA THR A 29 2.37 -3.47 7.58
C THR A 29 1.55 -3.80 6.33
N TYR A 30 1.11 -5.05 6.17
CA TYR A 30 0.25 -5.47 5.07
C TYR A 30 -1.08 -4.72 5.07
N ARG A 31 -1.68 -4.50 6.24
CA ARG A 31 -2.93 -3.73 6.35
C ARG A 31 -2.73 -2.29 5.88
N ILE A 32 -1.65 -1.62 6.26
CA ILE A 32 -1.35 -0.26 5.80
C ILE A 32 -1.16 -0.22 4.28
N ILE A 33 -0.47 -1.21 3.71
CA ILE A 33 -0.27 -1.32 2.26
C ILE A 33 -1.62 -1.53 1.56
N GLU A 34 -2.45 -2.46 2.05
CA GLU A 34 -3.79 -2.71 1.49
C GLU A 34 -4.67 -1.45 1.56
N GLU A 35 -4.69 -0.78 2.71
CA GLU A 35 -5.45 0.46 2.92
C GLU A 35 -4.97 1.60 2.00
N SER A 36 -3.70 1.59 1.61
CA SER A 36 -3.12 2.61 0.73
C SER A 36 -3.18 2.24 -0.76
N SER A 37 -3.46 0.99 -1.12
CA SER A 37 -3.43 0.48 -2.50
C SER A 37 -4.78 0.60 -3.18
N VAL A 38 -4.86 1.32 -4.31
CA VAL A 38 -6.11 1.56 -5.03
C VAL A 38 -6.16 0.85 -6.37
N SER A 39 -7.37 0.49 -6.80
CA SER A 39 -7.61 0.00 -8.15
C SER A 39 -7.94 1.17 -9.07
N ILE A 40 -7.32 1.19 -10.25
CA ILE A 40 -7.48 2.20 -11.27
C ILE A 40 -8.10 1.54 -12.50
N PHE A 41 -9.23 2.07 -12.94
CA PHE A 41 -9.88 1.66 -14.17
C PHE A 41 -9.80 2.80 -15.18
N SER A 42 -9.17 2.53 -16.31
CA SER A 42 -8.99 3.48 -17.40
C SER A 42 -9.85 3.07 -18.60
N ILE A 43 -10.56 4.05 -19.16
CA ILE A 43 -11.45 3.92 -20.30
C ILE A 43 -10.89 4.80 -21.41
N GLY A 44 -10.55 4.20 -22.55
CA GLY A 44 -10.19 4.91 -23.77
C GLY A 44 -10.55 4.06 -24.98
N GLU A 45 -9.63 3.93 -25.94
CA GLU A 45 -9.78 2.97 -27.04
C GLU A 45 -9.95 1.52 -26.54
N TYR A 46 -9.29 1.20 -25.42
CA TYR A 46 -9.41 -0.05 -24.70
C TYR A 46 -9.69 0.20 -23.21
N PHE A 47 -10.20 -0.84 -22.54
CA PHE A 47 -10.35 -0.84 -21.09
C PHE A 47 -9.11 -1.44 -20.44
N THR A 48 -8.51 -0.73 -19.49
CA THR A 48 -7.35 -1.20 -18.75
C THR A 48 -7.58 -1.11 -17.25
N VAL A 49 -7.03 -2.09 -16.52
CA VAL A 49 -7.03 -2.12 -15.06
C VAL A 49 -5.59 -2.01 -14.59
N CYS A 50 -5.35 -1.06 -13.69
CA CYS A 50 -4.06 -0.78 -13.10
C CYS A 50 -4.18 -0.64 -11.58
N SER A 51 -3.03 -0.52 -10.92
CA SER A 51 -2.95 -0.20 -9.50
C SER A 51 -2.32 1.17 -9.28
N GLY A 52 -2.60 1.74 -8.12
CA GLY A 52 -1.91 2.93 -7.62
C GLY A 52 -1.78 2.89 -6.10
N VAL A 53 -1.09 3.87 -5.56
CA VAL A 53 -0.88 4.03 -4.12
C VAL A 53 -1.30 5.43 -3.70
N ILE A 54 -2.12 5.53 -2.66
CA ILE A 54 -2.44 6.80 -1.99
C ILE A 54 -1.15 7.31 -1.34
N CYS A 55 -0.58 8.37 -1.89
CA CYS A 55 0.64 8.99 -1.38
C CYS A 55 0.35 10.24 -0.53
N GLY A 56 -0.90 10.69 -0.49
CA GLY A 56 -1.30 11.83 0.32
C GLY A 56 -2.82 12.05 0.33
N VAL A 57 -3.31 12.64 1.40
CA VAL A 57 -4.71 13.03 1.58
C VAL A 57 -4.73 14.41 2.23
N ASN A 58 -5.55 15.32 1.71
CA ASN A 58 -5.89 16.57 2.40
C ASN A 58 -7.42 16.66 2.59
N GLU A 59 -7.91 17.78 3.11
CA GLU A 59 -9.33 17.98 3.42
C GLU A 59 -10.28 17.80 2.22
N THR A 60 -9.79 18.07 1.00
CA THR A 60 -10.64 18.13 -0.20
C THR A 60 -10.21 17.18 -1.31
N LYS A 61 -9.05 16.54 -1.20
CA LYS A 61 -8.42 15.77 -2.28
C LYS A 61 -7.63 14.58 -1.77
N THR A 62 -7.57 13.55 -2.60
CA THR A 62 -6.68 12.40 -2.46
C THR A 62 -5.68 12.39 -3.62
N PHE A 63 -4.42 12.11 -3.32
CA PHE A 63 -3.31 12.06 -4.25
C PHE A 63 -2.85 10.60 -4.42
N ILE A 64 -2.75 10.14 -5.66
CA ILE A 64 -2.44 8.74 -5.98
C ILE A 64 -1.28 8.70 -6.96
N LEU A 65 -0.25 7.94 -6.62
CA LEU A 65 0.83 7.61 -7.54
C LEU A 65 0.49 6.34 -8.32
N THR A 66 0.75 6.36 -9.62
CA THR A 66 0.58 5.22 -10.52
C THR A 66 1.60 5.30 -11.66
N ALA A 67 1.61 4.28 -12.53
CA ALA A 67 2.43 4.26 -13.72
C ALA A 67 1.81 5.13 -14.83
N LYS A 68 2.64 5.81 -15.61
CA LYS A 68 2.18 6.69 -16.69
C LYS A 68 1.49 5.92 -17.81
N HIS A 69 1.96 4.71 -18.13
CA HIS A 69 1.35 3.85 -19.14
C HIS A 69 -0.10 3.46 -18.82
N CYS A 70 -0.53 3.52 -17.56
CA CYS A 70 -1.92 3.25 -17.17
C CYS A 70 -2.91 4.31 -17.65
N ILE A 71 -2.42 5.43 -18.17
CA ILE A 71 -3.21 6.62 -18.49
C ILE A 71 -3.25 6.90 -20.00
N GLN A 72 -2.47 6.17 -20.80
CA GLN A 72 -2.30 6.49 -22.21
C GLN A 72 -2.81 5.33 -23.10
N PRO A 73 -3.74 5.58 -24.05
CA PRO A 73 -4.59 6.76 -24.27
C PRO A 73 -5.94 6.63 -23.53
N ALA A 74 -6.09 7.24 -22.35
CA ALA A 74 -7.34 7.23 -21.58
C ALA A 74 -8.21 8.47 -21.86
N GLU A 75 -9.50 8.27 -22.09
CA GLU A 75 -10.53 9.33 -22.10
C GLU A 75 -11.05 9.62 -20.69
N GLU A 76 -11.27 8.55 -19.91
CA GLU A 76 -11.72 8.63 -18.53
C GLU A 76 -10.93 7.69 -17.63
N MET A 77 -10.79 8.07 -16.37
CA MET A 77 -10.20 7.22 -15.35
C MET A 77 -10.98 7.27 -14.07
N TYR A 78 -11.06 6.12 -13.41
CA TYR A 78 -11.76 5.91 -12.16
C TYR A 78 -10.81 5.26 -11.15
N VAL A 79 -10.79 5.77 -9.94
CA VAL A 79 -10.06 5.17 -8.81
C VAL A 79 -11.08 4.82 -7.75
N ASN A 80 -11.21 3.52 -7.46
CA ASN A 80 -12.22 3.00 -6.54
C ASN A 80 -13.60 3.67 -6.78
N GLU A 81 -14.07 3.59 -8.03
CA GLU A 81 -15.37 4.13 -8.49
C GLU A 81 -15.49 5.66 -8.53
N LYS A 82 -14.43 6.41 -8.18
CA LYS A 82 -14.41 7.89 -8.28
C LYS A 82 -13.65 8.34 -9.52
N LYS A 83 -14.25 9.21 -10.33
CA LYS A 83 -13.61 9.78 -11.52
C LYS A 83 -12.39 10.63 -11.12
N ALA A 84 -11.27 10.46 -11.82
CA ALA A 84 -10.07 11.25 -11.62
C ALA A 84 -10.20 12.64 -12.26
N ASP A 85 -9.80 13.68 -11.52
CA ASP A 85 -9.96 15.07 -11.97
C ASP A 85 -8.73 15.60 -12.72
N ILE A 86 -7.53 15.28 -12.22
CA ILE A 86 -6.28 15.84 -12.73
C ILE A 86 -5.22 14.76 -12.79
N ILE A 87 -4.46 14.78 -13.87
CA ILE A 87 -3.36 13.87 -14.15
C ILE A 87 -2.10 14.70 -14.37
N ILE A 88 -1.07 14.46 -13.57
CA ILE A 88 0.26 15.03 -13.79
C ILE A 88 1.20 13.87 -14.12
N THR A 89 1.83 13.88 -15.29
CA THR A 89 2.75 12.82 -15.72
C THR A 89 4.19 13.30 -15.70
N SER A 90 5.13 12.43 -15.30
CA SER A 90 6.56 12.68 -15.53
C SER A 90 6.85 12.71 -17.04
N ALA A 91 7.75 13.60 -17.43
CA ALA A 91 8.24 13.67 -18.81
C ALA A 91 9.18 12.49 -19.12
N ASN A 92 9.98 12.09 -18.14
CA ASN A 92 11.12 11.18 -18.33
C ASN A 92 10.90 9.79 -17.72
N ASP A 93 9.98 9.68 -16.75
CA ASP A 93 9.73 8.44 -16.04
C ASP A 93 8.33 7.92 -16.33
N ASP A 94 8.13 6.62 -16.10
CA ASP A 94 6.82 5.99 -16.16
C ASP A 94 6.02 6.23 -14.88
N LEU A 95 5.89 7.50 -14.49
CA LEU A 95 5.23 7.94 -13.27
C LEU A 95 4.13 8.96 -13.57
N ALA A 96 3.03 8.83 -12.84
CA ALA A 96 1.95 9.78 -12.86
C ALA A 96 1.29 9.96 -11.49
N LEU A 97 0.76 11.15 -11.29
CA LEU A 97 0.00 11.54 -10.11
C LEU A 97 -1.46 11.81 -10.53
N LEU A 98 -2.39 11.05 -9.96
CA LEU A 98 -3.83 11.29 -10.06
C LEU A 98 -4.31 12.07 -8.86
N ILE A 99 -5.18 13.04 -9.10
CA ILE A 99 -5.83 13.84 -8.05
C ILE A 99 -7.33 13.59 -8.13
N ILE A 100 -7.90 13.10 -7.02
CA ILE A 100 -9.33 12.81 -6.88
C ILE A 100 -9.94 13.80 -5.88
N LYS A 101 -11.07 14.41 -6.21
CA LYS A 101 -11.85 15.17 -5.22
C LYS A 101 -12.41 14.27 -4.11
N GLY A 102 -12.31 14.78 -2.90
CA GLY A 102 -12.71 14.11 -1.67
C GLY A 102 -11.69 13.10 -1.18
N ARG A 103 -12.04 12.46 -0.07
CA ARG A 103 -11.24 11.41 0.55
C ARG A 103 -11.60 10.05 -0.05
N ILE A 104 -10.60 9.26 -0.41
CA ILE A 104 -10.76 7.82 -0.64
C ILE A 104 -10.36 7.11 0.65
N ASN A 105 -11.31 6.41 1.25
CA ASN A 105 -11.05 5.50 2.36
C ASN A 105 -11.20 4.08 1.81
N ASN A 106 -10.13 3.31 1.89
CA ASN A 106 -10.09 1.94 1.39
C ASN A 106 -10.50 0.90 2.45
N LYS A 107 -11.08 1.35 3.55
CA LYS A 107 -11.68 0.44 4.53
C LYS A 107 -12.82 -0.28 3.82
N LYS A 108 -12.62 -1.57 3.52
CA LYS A 108 -13.73 -2.49 3.25
C LYS A 108 -14.69 -2.36 4.43
N GLU A 109 -15.86 -1.80 4.20
CA GLU A 109 -16.98 -1.95 5.13
C GLU A 109 -17.39 -3.43 5.02
N THR A 110 -16.81 -4.26 5.87
CA THR A 110 -17.29 -5.63 6.15
C THR A 110 -18.45 -5.58 7.13
#